data_AF-A0A6L7ADQ3-F1
#
_entry.id   AF-A0A6L7ADQ3-F1
#
_cell.length_a   1.000
_cell.length_b   1.000
_cell.length_c   1.000
_cell.angle_alpha   90.00
_cell.angle_beta   90.00
_cell.angle_gamma   90.00
#
_symmetry.space_group_name_H-M   'P 1'
#
loop_
_entity.id
_entity.type
_entity.pdbx_description
1 polymer ?
#
loop_
_entity_poly.entity_id
_entity_poly.type
_entity_poly.pdbx_seq_one_letter_code
_entity_poly.pdbx_strand_id
1 'polypeptide(L)'
;MKLEAVGVDYIDESEVLTPADDTYHIDKTAFEVPFVCGCRDLGEALRRIGEGASMLRTKGEPGTGNINNVEQAKIAEAAGAVAVMALERVPSDIRAAGGVARMSDPAMVEQIMAVVTIPVMAKARIGHFVEARGQDRCSF
;
A
#
# COMPACT_ATOMS: atom_id res chain seq x y z
N MET A 1 4.83 4.27 -13.69
CA MET A 1 4.02 3.03 -13.61
C MET A 1 3.27 3.02 -12.28
N LYS A 2 2.32 2.10 -12.07
CA LYS A 2 1.37 2.14 -10.94
C LYS A 2 1.16 0.73 -10.36
N LEU A 3 0.66 0.60 -9.13
CA LEU A 3 0.86 -0.61 -8.30
C LEU A 3 0.35 -1.93 -8.92
N GLU A 4 -0.90 -1.96 -9.41
CA GLU A 4 -1.43 -3.18 -10.05
C GLU A 4 -0.64 -3.54 -11.31
N ALA A 5 -0.22 -2.53 -12.09
CA ALA A 5 0.60 -2.74 -13.29
C ALA A 5 2.05 -3.17 -12.97
N VAL A 6 2.56 -2.84 -11.78
CA VAL A 6 3.84 -3.33 -11.25
C VAL A 6 3.74 -4.81 -10.85
N GLY A 7 2.52 -5.30 -10.61
CA GLY A 7 2.27 -6.69 -10.22
C GLY A 7 2.49 -6.95 -8.72
N VAL A 8 2.34 -5.94 -7.87
CA VAL A 8 2.41 -6.14 -6.40
C VAL A 8 1.35 -7.14 -5.96
N ASP A 9 1.66 -7.94 -4.94
CA ASP A 9 0.76 -9.00 -4.48
C ASP A 9 -0.46 -8.44 -3.73
N TYR A 10 -0.28 -7.29 -3.05
CA TYR A 10 -1.36 -6.59 -2.36
C TYR A 10 -1.17 -5.06 -2.43
N ILE A 11 -2.29 -4.34 -2.46
CA ILE A 11 -2.31 -2.88 -2.28
C ILE A 11 -2.84 -2.52 -0.89
N ASP A 12 -2.07 -1.77 -0.11
CA ASP A 12 -2.54 -1.18 1.16
C ASP A 12 -3.07 0.22 0.92
N GLU A 13 -4.39 0.38 0.90
CA GLU A 13 -5.00 1.72 0.88
C GLU A 13 -4.84 2.35 2.26
N SER A 14 -3.95 3.33 2.34
CA SER A 14 -3.32 3.69 3.61
C SER A 14 -3.63 5.10 4.06
N GLU A 15 -4.16 5.18 5.28
CA GLU A 15 -4.37 6.42 6.04
C GLU A 15 -3.07 7.10 6.48
N VAL A 16 -1.93 6.40 6.39
CA VAL A 16 -0.64 7.02 6.71
C VAL A 16 -0.09 7.83 5.55
N LEU A 17 -0.59 7.68 4.32
CA LEU A 17 -0.26 8.58 3.22
C LEU A 17 -1.16 9.82 3.26
N THR A 18 -0.77 10.89 2.56
CA THR A 18 -1.67 12.05 2.41
C THR A 18 -2.89 11.62 1.58
N PRO A 19 -4.13 11.75 2.07
CA PRO A 19 -5.32 11.34 1.32
C PRO A 19 -5.41 12.05 -0.03
N ALA A 20 -5.96 11.36 -1.03
CA ALA A 20 -6.30 11.96 -2.31
C ALA A 20 -7.78 12.35 -2.38
N ASP A 21 -8.62 11.63 -1.64
CA ASP A 21 -10.03 11.92 -1.43
C ASP A 21 -10.34 11.78 0.07
N ASP A 22 -10.91 12.82 0.67
CA ASP A 22 -11.26 12.85 2.10
C ASP A 22 -12.65 12.25 2.39
N THR A 23 -13.41 11.93 1.33
CA THR A 23 -14.80 11.46 1.41
C THR A 23 -14.91 9.98 1.05
N TYR A 24 -14.27 9.56 -0.03
CA TYR A 24 -14.45 8.22 -0.60
C TYR A 24 -13.16 7.39 -0.58
N HIS A 25 -13.32 6.11 -0.27
CA HIS A 25 -12.27 5.10 -0.45
C HIS A 25 -12.37 4.51 -1.86
N ILE A 26 -11.30 3.85 -2.30
CA ILE A 26 -11.30 3.11 -3.57
C ILE A 26 -12.34 1.99 -3.51
N ASP A 27 -13.15 1.84 -4.56
CA ASP A 27 -13.92 0.62 -4.82
C ASP A 27 -12.97 -0.49 -5.28
N LYS A 28 -12.68 -1.42 -4.38
CA LYS A 28 -11.63 -2.45 -4.54
C LYS A 28 -12.14 -3.64 -5.34
N THR A 29 -13.46 -3.76 -5.50
CA THR A 29 -14.08 -4.81 -6.30
C THR A 29 -13.77 -4.67 -7.79
N ALA A 30 -13.30 -3.49 -8.21
CA ALA A 30 -12.90 -3.18 -9.58
C ALA A 30 -11.46 -3.60 -9.93
N PHE A 31 -10.75 -4.30 -9.03
CA PHE A 31 -9.34 -4.66 -9.14
C PHE A 31 -9.15 -6.18 -9.07
N GLU A 32 -8.09 -6.68 -9.71
CA GLU A 32 -7.68 -8.08 -9.57
C GLU A 32 -6.74 -8.25 -8.37
N VAL A 33 -5.88 -7.26 -8.11
CA VAL A 33 -5.00 -7.26 -6.94
C VAL A 33 -5.79 -7.06 -5.64
N PRO A 34 -5.60 -7.91 -4.61
CA PRO A 34 -6.30 -7.78 -3.34
C PRO A 34 -5.84 -6.55 -2.54
N PHE A 35 -6.75 -6.03 -1.72
CA PHE A 35 -6.49 -4.84 -0.90
C PHE A 35 -6.39 -5.14 0.59
N VAL A 36 -5.44 -4.46 1.23
CA VAL A 36 -5.30 -4.33 2.69
C VAL A 36 -5.84 -2.96 3.12
N CYS A 37 -6.57 -2.90 4.22
CA CYS A 37 -7.07 -1.63 4.77
C CYS A 37 -6.89 -1.52 6.29
N GLY A 38 -6.62 -0.31 6.76
CA GLY A 38 -6.59 0.00 8.18
C GLY A 38 -7.99 0.19 8.78
N CYS A 39 -8.22 -0.34 9.99
CA CYS A 39 -9.41 -0.06 10.80
C CYS A 39 -9.09 0.13 12.29
N ARG A 40 -9.93 0.89 13.02
CA ARG A 40 -9.84 1.08 14.49
C ARG A 40 -10.89 0.32 15.27
N ASP A 41 -12.00 -0.02 14.61
CA ASP A 41 -13.14 -0.70 15.19
C ASP A 41 -13.82 -1.60 14.15
N LEU A 42 -14.76 -2.43 14.62
CA LEU A 42 -15.50 -3.36 13.77
C LEU A 42 -16.34 -2.64 12.71
N GLY A 43 -16.88 -1.46 13.02
CA GLY A 43 -17.68 -0.69 12.05
C GLY A 43 -16.84 -0.23 10.86
N GLU A 44 -15.62 0.26 11.11
CA GLU A 44 -14.65 0.57 10.05
C GLU A 44 -14.25 -0.68 9.28
N ALA A 45 -13.94 -1.78 9.97
CA ALA A 45 -13.57 -3.05 9.36
C ALA A 45 -14.64 -3.54 8.36
N LEU A 46 -15.90 -3.60 8.78
CA LEU A 46 -17.01 -4.06 7.94
C LEU A 46 -17.25 -3.14 6.73
N ARG A 47 -17.07 -1.82 6.88
CA ARG A 47 -17.13 -0.89 5.74
C ARG A 47 -16.03 -1.15 4.73
N ARG A 48 -14.78 -1.36 5.18
CA ARG A 48 -13.66 -1.70 4.28
C ARG A 48 -13.90 -3.01 3.54
N ILE A 49 -14.42 -4.03 4.23
CA ILE A 49 -14.80 -5.31 3.61
C ILE A 49 -15.91 -5.09 2.58
N GLY A 50 -16.92 -4.27 2.89
CA GLY A 50 -18.01 -3.92 1.96
C GLY A 50 -17.54 -3.19 0.70
N GLU A 51 -16.40 -2.47 0.80
CA GLU A 51 -15.72 -1.83 -0.34
C GLU A 51 -14.76 -2.77 -1.09
N GLY A 52 -14.65 -4.04 -0.66
CA GLY A 52 -13.84 -5.08 -1.31
C GLY A 52 -12.47 -5.35 -0.68
N ALA A 53 -12.19 -4.91 0.56
CA ALA A 53 -10.93 -5.23 1.22
C ALA A 53 -10.83 -6.74 1.55
N SER A 54 -9.71 -7.35 1.18
CA SER A 54 -9.45 -8.79 1.41
C SER A 54 -8.65 -9.04 2.68
N MET A 55 -8.01 -8.00 3.22
CA MET A 55 -7.23 -8.05 4.44
C MET A 55 -7.41 -6.77 5.26
N LEU A 56 -7.39 -6.91 6.59
CA LEU A 56 -7.47 -5.78 7.52
C LEU A 56 -6.23 -5.71 8.39
N ARG A 57 -5.84 -4.49 8.73
CA ARG A 57 -4.80 -4.19 9.74
C ARG A 57 -5.31 -3.12 10.70
N THR A 58 -4.64 -3.00 11.85
CA THR A 58 -4.87 -1.86 12.75
C THR A 58 -4.42 -0.56 12.07
N LYS A 59 -5.15 0.53 12.34
CA LYS A 59 -4.71 1.87 11.89
C LYS A 59 -3.52 2.38 12.69
N GLY A 60 -2.76 3.25 12.05
CA GLY A 60 -1.63 3.97 12.66
C GLY A 60 -0.28 3.51 12.10
N GLU A 61 0.78 4.04 12.71
CA GLU A 61 2.14 3.89 12.20
C GLU A 61 3.16 3.47 13.30
N PRO A 62 2.96 2.38 14.09
CA PRO A 62 3.91 2.04 15.16
C PRO A 62 5.14 1.31 14.63
N GLY A 63 6.36 1.84 14.85
CA GLY A 63 7.66 1.18 14.62
C GLY A 63 8.04 0.88 13.16
N THR A 64 7.15 1.25 12.24
CA THR A 64 7.13 1.18 10.77
C THR A 64 7.31 -0.18 10.11
N GLY A 65 8.25 -1.05 10.51
CA GLY A 65 8.40 -2.41 9.93
C GLY A 65 8.40 -2.49 8.39
N ASN A 66 8.54 -1.34 7.71
CA ASN A 66 8.45 -1.22 6.28
C ASN A 66 9.84 -1.41 5.71
N ILE A 67 9.89 -2.01 4.54
CA ILE A 67 11.10 -2.28 3.81
C ILE A 67 11.32 -1.13 2.85
N ASN A 68 12.45 -0.42 3.02
CA ASN A 68 12.79 0.71 2.15
C ASN A 68 13.88 0.38 1.12
N ASN A 69 14.46 -0.81 1.18
CA ASN A 69 15.45 -1.27 0.22
C ASN A 69 15.52 -2.79 0.13
N VAL A 70 16.18 -3.27 -0.91
CA VAL A 70 16.40 -4.69 -1.24
C VAL A 70 17.06 -5.47 -0.10
N GLU A 71 18.02 -4.88 0.62
CA GLU A 71 18.75 -5.59 1.67
C GLU A 71 17.85 -5.86 2.89
N GLN A 72 17.04 -4.88 3.29
CA GLN A 72 16.04 -5.07 4.32
C GLN A 72 15.02 -6.16 3.95
N ALA A 73 14.64 -6.24 2.66
CA ALA A 73 13.69 -7.25 2.18
C ALA A 73 14.23 -8.67 2.40
N LYS A 74 15.49 -8.90 2.01
CA LYS A 74 16.18 -10.18 2.18
C LYS A 74 16.34 -10.54 3.65
N ILE A 75 16.70 -9.57 4.49
CA ILE A 75 16.83 -9.78 5.94
C ILE A 75 15.48 -10.19 6.54
N ALA A 76 14.40 -9.50 6.15
CA ALA A 76 13.06 -9.82 6.63
C ALA A 76 12.63 -11.24 6.21
N GLU A 77 12.82 -11.61 4.93
CA GLU A 77 12.54 -12.96 4.44
C GLU A 77 13.38 -14.02 5.17
N ALA A 78 14.69 -13.81 5.30
CA ALA A 78 15.58 -14.73 6.00
C ALA A 78 15.24 -14.87 7.50
N ALA A 79 14.69 -13.82 8.12
CA ALA A 79 14.18 -13.84 9.48
C ALA A 79 12.83 -14.58 9.62
N GLY A 80 12.21 -15.00 8.52
CA GLY A 80 10.96 -15.74 8.49
C GLY A 80 9.72 -14.86 8.28
N ALA A 81 9.86 -13.64 7.76
CA ALA A 81 8.71 -12.86 7.33
C ALA A 81 7.95 -13.60 6.22
N VAL A 82 6.62 -13.58 6.31
CA VAL A 82 5.74 -14.23 5.33
C VAL A 82 5.27 -13.27 4.23
N ALA A 83 5.46 -11.97 4.44
CA ALA A 83 5.20 -10.91 3.48
C ALA A 83 5.91 -9.63 3.96
N VAL A 84 6.13 -8.67 3.05
CA VAL A 84 6.76 -7.38 3.36
C VAL A 84 5.98 -6.21 2.79
N MET A 85 6.06 -5.06 3.46
CA MET A 85 5.46 -3.81 3.01
C MET A 85 6.55 -2.86 2.50
N ALA A 86 6.51 -2.53 1.22
CA ALA A 86 7.47 -1.63 0.59
C ALA A 86 7.10 -0.15 0.82
N LEU A 87 7.99 0.60 1.47
CA LEU A 87 7.81 2.04 1.70
C LEU A 87 9.16 2.77 1.73
N GLU A 88 9.37 3.72 0.81
CA GLU A 88 10.64 4.46 0.70
C GLU A 88 10.98 5.26 1.96
N ARG A 89 9.99 5.98 2.46
CA ARG A 89 10.16 6.94 3.54
C ARG A 89 8.95 6.88 4.44
N VAL A 90 9.22 6.97 5.74
CA VAL A 90 8.21 6.96 6.78
C VAL A 90 7.34 8.22 6.65
N PRO A 91 6.01 8.07 6.45
CA PRO A 91 5.10 9.21 6.34
C PRO A 91 5.11 10.19 7.52
N SER A 92 5.30 9.72 8.75
CA SER A 92 5.42 10.62 9.90
C SER A 92 6.60 11.60 9.77
N ASP A 93 7.76 11.13 9.29
CA ASP A 93 8.94 11.95 9.02
C ASP A 93 8.69 12.93 7.88
N ILE A 94 8.00 12.49 6.81
CA ILE A 94 7.63 13.36 5.68
C ILE A 94 6.74 14.51 6.19
N ARG A 95 5.73 14.21 7.01
CA ARG A 95 4.83 15.22 7.58
C ARG A 95 5.55 16.17 8.54
N ALA A 96 6.46 15.66 9.37
CA ALA A 96 7.27 16.47 10.27
C ALA A 96 8.16 17.49 9.50
N ALA A 97 8.60 17.12 8.30
CA ALA A 97 9.31 18.01 7.39
C ALA A 97 8.39 18.91 6.53
N GLY A 98 7.07 18.89 6.75
CA GLY A 98 6.09 19.67 5.98
C GLY A 98 5.80 19.13 4.57
N GLY A 99 6.21 17.90 4.28
CA GLY A 99 6.03 17.25 2.97
C GLY A 99 4.68 16.53 2.82
N VAL A 100 4.42 16.09 1.59
CA VAL A 100 3.26 15.28 1.21
C VAL A 100 3.69 13.82 1.09
N ALA A 101 3.12 12.93 1.89
CA ALA A 101 3.42 11.50 1.84
C ALA A 101 2.69 10.85 0.66
N ARG A 102 3.43 10.15 -0.19
CA ARG A 102 2.94 9.52 -1.42
C ARG A 102 3.37 8.05 -1.46
N MET A 103 2.84 7.33 -2.44
CA MET A 103 3.29 6.00 -2.81
C MET A 103 4.79 5.98 -3.14
N SER A 104 5.45 4.87 -2.83
CA SER A 104 6.85 4.59 -3.22
C SER A 104 7.04 4.60 -4.73
N ASP A 105 8.27 4.84 -5.21
CA ASP A 105 8.61 4.67 -6.62
C ASP A 105 8.36 3.20 -7.04
N PRO A 106 7.55 2.96 -8.09
CA PRO A 106 7.38 1.66 -8.71
C PRO A 106 8.69 0.89 -8.92
N ALA A 107 9.77 1.56 -9.34
CA ALA A 107 11.05 0.93 -9.60
C ALA A 107 11.67 0.34 -8.32
N MET A 108 11.50 1.00 -7.16
CA MET A 108 11.96 0.44 -5.88
C MET A 108 11.17 -0.82 -5.53
N VAL A 109 9.85 -0.80 -5.74
CA VAL A 109 8.98 -1.96 -5.47
C VAL A 109 9.35 -3.14 -6.37
N GLU A 110 9.57 -2.90 -7.67
CA GLU A 110 10.04 -3.91 -8.62
C GLU A 110 11.38 -4.53 -8.21
N GLN A 111 12.32 -3.69 -7.74
CA GLN A 111 13.61 -4.17 -7.24
C GLN A 111 13.47 -5.08 -6.01
N ILE A 112 12.56 -4.74 -5.09
CA ILE A 112 12.27 -5.58 -3.91
C ILE A 112 11.64 -6.90 -4.37
N MET A 113 10.62 -6.85 -5.23
CA MET A 113 9.96 -8.04 -5.76
C MET A 113 10.92 -8.98 -6.50
N ALA A 114 11.90 -8.42 -7.21
CA ALA A 114 12.88 -9.21 -7.95
C ALA A 114 13.85 -10.02 -7.07
N VAL A 115 13.93 -9.72 -5.76
CA VAL A 115 14.92 -10.35 -4.86
C VAL A 115 14.34 -11.22 -3.76
N VAL A 116 13.04 -11.11 -3.47
CA VAL A 116 12.36 -11.92 -2.45
C VAL A 116 11.35 -12.84 -3.10
N THR A 117 11.04 -13.95 -2.44
CA THR A 117 10.03 -14.92 -2.89
C THR A 117 8.70 -14.80 -2.16
N ILE A 118 8.67 -14.01 -1.08
CA ILE A 118 7.47 -13.72 -0.30
C ILE A 118 6.67 -12.54 -0.89
N PRO A 119 5.34 -12.52 -0.68
CA PRO A 119 4.49 -11.43 -1.14
C PRO A 119 4.97 -10.03 -0.75
N VAL A 120 4.95 -9.12 -1.71
CA VAL A 120 5.30 -7.70 -1.54
C VAL A 120 4.05 -6.85 -1.67
N MET A 121 3.80 -6.06 -0.63
CA MET A 121 2.69 -5.11 -0.57
C MET A 121 3.21 -3.69 -0.79
N ALA A 122 2.39 -2.83 -1.40
CA ALA A 122 2.71 -1.42 -1.56
C ALA A 122 1.54 -0.52 -1.16
N LYS A 123 1.86 0.68 -0.69
CA LYS A 123 0.84 1.63 -0.19
C LYS A 123 0.29 2.52 -1.29
N ALA A 124 -1.03 2.64 -1.35
CA ALA A 124 -1.75 3.62 -2.15
C ALA A 124 -2.46 4.64 -1.25
N ARG A 125 -2.63 5.87 -1.74
CA ARG A 125 -3.40 6.92 -1.06
C ARG A 125 -4.89 6.60 -1.08
N ILE A 126 -5.57 6.95 0.02
CA ILE A 126 -7.03 6.83 0.13
C ILE A 126 -7.72 7.53 -1.04
N GLY A 127 -8.63 6.80 -1.69
CA GLY A 127 -9.44 7.28 -2.81
C GLY A 127 -8.70 7.43 -4.13
N HIS A 128 -7.39 7.16 -4.20
CA HIS A 128 -6.61 7.42 -5.41
C HIS A 128 -6.65 6.25 -6.40
N PHE A 129 -7.81 5.98 -7.00
CA PHE A 129 -8.02 4.87 -7.93
C PHE A 129 -6.94 4.77 -9.01
N VAL A 130 -6.58 5.91 -9.62
CA VAL A 130 -5.61 5.88 -10.70
C VAL A 130 -4.26 5.39 -10.20
N GLU A 131 -3.83 5.72 -8.97
CA GLU A 131 -2.54 5.33 -8.34
C GLU A 131 -2.45 3.83 -8.12
N ALA A 132 -3.58 3.21 -7.76
CA ALA A 132 -3.69 1.77 -7.62
C ALA A 132 -3.68 1.02 -8.97
N ARG A 133 -4.47 1.46 -9.97
CA ARG A 133 -4.78 0.64 -11.16
C ARG A 133 -3.79 0.75 -12.33
N GLY A 134 -3.22 1.93 -12.56
CA GLY A 134 -2.37 2.09 -13.76
C GLY A 134 -3.06 2.37 -15.07
N GLN A 135 -4.34 2.76 -15.08
CA GLN A 135 -5.01 3.19 -16.32
C GLN A 135 -5.77 4.51 -16.15
N ASP A 136 -5.55 5.42 -17.08
CA ASP A 136 -6.49 6.47 -17.43
C ASP A 136 -7.75 5.80 -18.01
N ARG A 137 -8.95 6.12 -17.50
CA ARG A 137 -10.18 5.91 -18.27
C ARG A 137 -10.25 6.92 -19.42
N CYS A 138 -9.29 6.87 -20.33
CA CYS A 138 -9.40 7.43 -21.68
C CYS A 138 -9.47 6.28 -22.68
N SER A 139 -10.55 5.50 -22.56
CA SER A 139 -11.11 4.75 -23.67
C SER A 139 -12.51 5.31 -23.86
N PHE A 140 -12.71 6.04 -24.97
CA PHE A 140 -14.02 6.51 -25.43
C PHE A 140 -14.96 5.34 -25.71
#